data_AF-A0A7S2IW70-F1
#
_entry.id   AF-A0A7S2IW70-F1
#
_cell.length_a   1.000
_cell.length_b   1.000
_cell.length_c   1.000
_cell.angle_alpha   90.00
_cell.angle_beta   90.00
_cell.angle_gamma   90.00
#
_symmetry.space_group_name_H-M   'P 1'
#
loop_
_entity.id
_entity.type
_entity.pdbx_description
1 polymer ?
#
loop_
_entity_poly.entity_id
_entity_poly.type
_entity_poly.pdbx_seq_one_letter_code
_entity_poly.pdbx_strand_id
1 'polypeptide(L)'
;GDDAAEGEEDAEEDEEDGEEEDDEAENLLAWPSGGLKDKILWCLCLPVYVPLYFVIPSSPKWFLVTFALSLLWIAFFSFFMVWWVEILGEVCHIDPIIMGYTLLAAGTSIPDAVSSLAVARLGQGDMSVSSSIGSNIFDILVGLPIPWTIKLVIDLIVGRTSQIRILSPYLTFFVLLLLFMVAAVVVIIHSIGWKLTRMLGFFMAVLYAIFLAAGITVELTAPEWLKF
;
A
#
# COMPACT_ATOMS: atom_id res chain seq x y z
N GLY A 1 2.89 37.40 -13.74
CA GLY A 1 3.07 37.15 -15.18
C GLY A 1 3.61 35.75 -15.39
N ASP A 2 4.52 35.32 -14.51
CA ASP A 2 5.02 33.94 -14.45
C ASP A 2 4.07 32.97 -13.74
N ASP A 3 3.36 33.37 -12.66
CA ASP A 3 2.48 32.45 -11.90
C ASP A 3 1.26 31.91 -12.67
N ALA A 4 0.92 32.50 -13.82
CA ALA A 4 -0.18 32.03 -14.66
C ALA A 4 0.30 31.06 -15.75
N ALA A 5 1.60 31.07 -16.08
CA ALA A 5 2.18 30.15 -17.05
C ALA A 5 2.52 28.81 -16.38
N GLU A 6 3.02 28.82 -15.13
CA GLU A 6 3.26 27.58 -14.36
C GLU A 6 1.96 26.79 -14.14
N GLY A 7 0.85 27.47 -13.87
CA GLY A 7 -0.45 26.81 -13.70
C GLY A 7 -1.14 26.35 -14.99
N GLU A 8 -0.68 26.82 -16.17
CA GLU A 8 -1.11 26.29 -17.47
C GLU A 8 -0.22 25.10 -17.88
N GLU A 9 1.08 25.13 -17.60
CA GLU A 9 2.00 24.00 -17.82
C GLU A 9 1.66 22.79 -16.93
N ASP A 10 1.35 22.99 -15.64
CA ASP A 10 0.92 21.91 -14.74
C ASP A 10 -0.42 21.28 -15.19
N ALA A 11 -1.33 22.08 -15.78
CA ALA A 11 -2.63 21.61 -16.25
C ALA A 11 -2.52 20.88 -17.60
N GLU A 12 -1.60 21.29 -18.47
CA GLU A 12 -1.30 20.57 -19.72
C GLU A 12 -0.54 19.26 -19.45
N GLU A 13 0.36 19.20 -18.45
CA GLU A 13 0.98 17.94 -18.01
C GLU A 13 -0.04 16.99 -17.38
N ASP A 14 -0.96 17.46 -16.52
CA ASP A 14 -2.04 16.64 -15.95
C ASP A 14 -3.05 16.14 -17.00
N GLU A 15 -3.29 16.90 -18.07
CA GLU A 15 -4.14 16.48 -19.20
C GLU A 15 -3.42 15.50 -20.14
N GLU A 16 -2.12 15.67 -20.42
CA GLU A 16 -1.32 14.71 -21.20
C GLU A 16 -1.13 13.38 -20.43
N ASP A 17 -0.84 13.40 -19.13
CA ASP A 17 -0.73 12.18 -18.30
C ASP A 17 -2.09 11.46 -18.19
N GLY A 18 -3.20 12.21 -18.18
CA GLY A 18 -4.56 11.65 -18.21
C GLY A 18 -4.92 10.97 -19.54
N GLU A 19 -4.46 11.50 -20.67
CA GLU A 19 -4.61 10.87 -21.99
C GLU A 19 -3.67 9.64 -22.15
N GLU A 20 -2.45 9.68 -21.62
CA GLU A 20 -1.54 8.53 -21.63
C GLU A 20 -2.02 7.37 -20.72
N GLU A 21 -2.61 7.64 -19.56
CA GLU A 21 -3.21 6.60 -18.69
C GLU A 21 -4.45 5.94 -19.33
N ASP A 22 -5.28 6.70 -20.06
CA ASP A 22 -6.44 6.16 -20.80
C ASP A 22 -5.98 5.25 -21.97
N ASP A 23 -4.87 5.58 -22.65
CA ASP A 23 -4.26 4.76 -23.71
C ASP A 23 -3.58 3.48 -23.16
N GLU A 24 -3.05 3.49 -21.94
CA GLU A 24 -2.54 2.28 -21.28
C GLU A 24 -3.68 1.34 -20.81
N ALA A 25 -4.79 1.89 -20.34
CA ALA A 25 -5.98 1.11 -19.95
C ALA A 25 -6.63 0.40 -21.15
N GLU A 26 -6.59 0.99 -22.35
CA GLU A 26 -7.02 0.34 -23.59
C GLU A 26 -6.10 -0.82 -24.04
N ASN A 27 -4.89 -0.94 -23.46
CA ASN A 27 -3.90 -1.98 -23.80
C ASN A 27 -3.85 -3.18 -22.83
N LEU A 28 -4.77 -3.32 -21.87
CA LEU A 28 -4.78 -4.47 -20.94
C LEU A 28 -5.00 -5.82 -21.64
N LEU A 29 -5.79 -5.84 -22.73
CA LEU A 29 -6.06 -7.03 -23.54
C LEU A 29 -5.12 -7.16 -24.75
N ALA A 30 -4.25 -6.19 -24.99
CA ALA A 30 -3.31 -6.24 -26.10
C ALA A 30 -2.30 -7.37 -25.87
N TRP A 31 -1.96 -8.09 -26.94
CA TRP A 31 -1.02 -9.20 -26.84
C TRP A 31 0.39 -8.69 -26.51
N PRO A 32 1.05 -9.21 -25.46
CA PRO A 32 2.35 -8.70 -25.05
C PRO A 32 3.42 -8.98 -26.13
N SER A 33 4.09 -7.91 -26.57
CA SER A 33 5.21 -7.94 -27.52
C SER A 33 6.53 -8.41 -26.89
N GLY A 34 6.55 -8.60 -25.57
CA GLY A 34 7.72 -8.98 -24.77
C GLY A 34 8.13 -10.46 -24.82
N GLY A 35 8.98 -10.83 -23.87
CA GLY A 35 9.58 -12.16 -23.76
C GLY A 35 8.61 -13.26 -23.34
N LEU A 36 9.11 -14.49 -23.19
CA LEU A 36 8.30 -15.64 -22.75
C LEU A 36 7.64 -15.39 -21.37
N LYS A 37 8.33 -14.65 -20.48
CA LYS A 37 7.82 -14.31 -19.14
C LYS A 37 6.60 -13.41 -19.20
N ASP A 38 6.63 -12.38 -20.03
CA ASP A 38 5.54 -11.40 -20.15
C ASP A 38 4.27 -12.05 -20.71
N LYS A 39 4.45 -12.99 -21.64
CA LYS A 39 3.35 -13.82 -22.18
C LYS A 39 2.72 -14.74 -21.14
N ILE A 40 3.54 -15.35 -20.26
CA ILE A 40 3.04 -16.20 -19.17
C ILE A 40 2.30 -15.36 -18.12
N LEU A 41 2.88 -14.23 -17.70
CA LEU A 41 2.24 -13.30 -16.76
C LEU A 41 0.92 -12.77 -17.30
N TRP A 42 0.88 -12.33 -18.56
CA TRP A 42 -0.34 -11.87 -19.20
C TRP A 42 -1.42 -12.96 -19.24
N CYS A 43 -1.07 -14.20 -19.59
CA CYS A 43 -2.01 -15.32 -19.59
C CYS A 43 -2.56 -15.63 -18.18
N LEU A 44 -1.74 -15.45 -17.14
CA LEU A 44 -2.12 -15.65 -15.74
C LEU A 44 -3.01 -14.52 -15.21
N CYS A 45 -2.81 -13.28 -15.67
CA CYS A 45 -3.60 -12.11 -15.30
C CYS A 45 -4.90 -11.97 -16.12
N LEU A 46 -5.00 -12.60 -17.29
CA LEU A 46 -6.18 -12.62 -18.17
C LEU A 46 -7.51 -12.91 -17.43
N PRO A 47 -7.63 -13.92 -16.55
CA PRO A 47 -8.87 -14.17 -15.80
C PRO A 47 -9.28 -13.01 -14.88
N VAL A 48 -8.35 -12.11 -14.54
CA VAL A 48 -8.61 -10.89 -13.76
C VAL A 48 -8.89 -9.71 -14.68
N TYR A 49 -8.11 -9.54 -15.75
CA TYR A 49 -8.26 -8.42 -16.70
C TYR A 49 -9.58 -8.46 -17.49
N VAL A 50 -10.04 -9.64 -17.88
CA VAL A 50 -11.29 -9.78 -18.66
C VAL A 50 -12.51 -9.27 -17.88
N PRO A 51 -12.77 -9.71 -16.63
CA PRO A 51 -13.84 -9.14 -15.82
C PRO A 51 -13.70 -7.63 -15.59
N LEU A 52 -12.49 -7.13 -15.34
CA LEU A 52 -12.24 -5.70 -15.13
C LEU A 52 -12.58 -4.87 -16.38
N TYR A 53 -12.12 -5.31 -17.55
CA TYR A 53 -12.38 -4.64 -18.83
C TYR A 53 -13.87 -4.56 -19.17
N PHE A 54 -14.64 -5.62 -18.87
CA PHE A 54 -16.08 -5.61 -19.12
C PHE A 54 -16.88 -4.82 -18.09
N VAL A 55 -16.39 -4.71 -16.86
CA VAL A 55 -17.13 -4.06 -15.76
C VAL A 55 -16.82 -2.58 -15.66
N ILE A 56 -15.59 -2.13 -15.94
CA ILE A 56 -15.17 -0.73 -15.81
C ILE A 56 -15.40 0.00 -17.15
N PRO A 57 -16.35 0.96 -17.23
CA PRO A 57 -16.64 1.67 -18.47
C PRO A 57 -15.58 2.74 -18.79
N SER A 58 -14.80 2.59 -19.87
CA SER A 58 -13.71 3.53 -20.25
C SER A 58 -14.14 4.91 -20.77
N SER A 59 -15.30 5.44 -20.36
CA SER A 59 -15.78 6.74 -20.86
C SER A 59 -15.58 7.86 -19.85
N PRO A 60 -14.98 9.01 -20.23
CA PRO A 60 -14.73 10.14 -19.34
C PRO A 60 -16.02 10.73 -18.73
N LYS A 61 -17.17 10.49 -19.37
CA LYS A 61 -18.50 10.92 -18.87
C LYS A 61 -18.98 10.14 -17.65
N TRP A 62 -18.43 8.96 -17.40
CA TRP A 62 -18.82 8.06 -16.32
C TRP A 62 -17.74 7.95 -15.23
N PHE A 63 -16.86 8.95 -15.12
CA PHE A 63 -15.75 8.96 -14.17
C PHE A 63 -16.13 8.57 -12.73
N LEU A 64 -17.26 9.09 -12.21
CA LEU A 64 -17.71 8.71 -10.86
C LEU A 64 -18.09 7.23 -10.75
N VAL A 65 -18.61 6.64 -11.83
CA VAL A 65 -19.00 5.22 -11.86
C VAL A 65 -17.78 4.33 -12.04
N THR A 66 -16.82 4.71 -12.89
CA THR A 66 -15.54 3.98 -13.00
C THR A 66 -14.81 3.98 -11.67
N PHE A 67 -14.72 5.13 -11.01
CA PHE A 67 -14.12 5.28 -9.69
C PHE A 67 -14.83 4.43 -8.62
N ALA A 68 -16.16 4.43 -8.60
CA ALA A 68 -16.91 3.60 -7.65
C ALA A 68 -16.72 2.10 -7.91
N LEU A 69 -16.68 1.67 -9.17
CA LEU A 69 -16.48 0.28 -9.56
C LEU A 69 -15.05 -0.20 -9.29
N SER A 70 -14.04 0.65 -9.53
CA SER A 70 -12.65 0.33 -9.20
C SER A 70 -12.48 0.16 -7.68
N LEU A 71 -13.10 1.03 -6.87
CA LEU A 71 -13.10 0.90 -5.41
C LEU A 71 -13.73 -0.41 -4.94
N LEU A 72 -14.84 -0.84 -5.57
CA LEU A 72 -15.48 -2.13 -5.27
C LEU A 72 -14.58 -3.32 -5.63
N TRP A 73 -13.89 -3.27 -6.77
CA TRP A 73 -12.94 -4.31 -7.15
C TRP A 73 -11.73 -4.37 -6.23
N ILE A 74 -11.17 -3.23 -5.84
CA ILE A 74 -10.08 -3.14 -4.86
C ILE A 74 -10.55 -3.75 -3.53
N ALA A 75 -11.76 -3.42 -3.07
CA ALA A 75 -12.33 -4.01 -1.85
C ALA A 75 -12.52 -5.54 -1.97
N PHE A 76 -13.00 -6.01 -3.12
CA PHE A 76 -13.15 -7.44 -3.41
C PHE A 76 -11.80 -8.17 -3.37
N PHE A 77 -10.80 -7.69 -4.11
CA PHE A 77 -9.46 -8.31 -4.11
C PHE A 77 -8.77 -8.23 -2.75
N SER A 78 -8.94 -7.12 -2.03
CA SER A 78 -8.39 -6.95 -0.67
C SER A 78 -8.97 -7.99 0.30
N PHE A 79 -10.26 -8.30 0.20
CA PHE A 79 -10.88 -9.35 1.02
C PHE A 79 -10.25 -10.73 0.76
N PHE A 80 -10.11 -11.12 -0.51
CA PHE A 80 -9.47 -12.41 -0.87
C PHE A 80 -8.00 -12.45 -0.47
N MET A 81 -7.28 -11.34 -0.60
CA MET A 81 -5.88 -11.23 -0.22
C MET A 81 -5.69 -11.47 1.28
N VAL A 82 -6.48 -10.81 2.15
CA VAL A 82 -6.45 -11.07 3.60
C VAL A 82 -6.79 -12.52 3.91
N TRP A 83 -7.85 -13.05 3.30
CA TRP A 83 -8.31 -14.41 3.55
C TRP A 83 -7.28 -15.47 3.13
N TRP A 84 -6.64 -15.30 1.99
CA TRP A 84 -5.59 -16.22 1.53
C TRP A 84 -4.32 -16.13 2.36
N VAL A 85 -3.95 -14.95 2.84
CA VAL A 85 -2.80 -14.78 3.75
C VAL A 85 -3.06 -15.51 5.08
N GLU A 86 -4.28 -15.45 5.61
CA GLU A 86 -4.67 -16.18 6.82
C GLU A 86 -4.60 -17.70 6.62
N ILE A 87 -5.19 -18.23 5.55
CA ILE A 87 -5.11 -19.66 5.21
C ILE A 87 -3.65 -20.10 5.04
N LEU A 88 -2.83 -19.30 4.36
CA LEU A 88 -1.41 -19.60 4.17
C LEU A 88 -0.67 -19.65 5.52
N GLY A 89 -0.97 -18.72 6.43
CA GLY A 89 -0.44 -18.72 7.80
C GLY A 89 -0.79 -20.00 8.55
N GLU A 90 -2.05 -20.43 8.48
CA GLU A 90 -2.51 -21.68 9.09
C GLU A 90 -1.78 -22.92 8.53
N VAL A 91 -1.63 -23.00 7.20
CA VAL A 91 -0.95 -24.11 6.51
C VAL A 91 0.55 -24.15 6.83
N CYS A 92 1.19 -22.98 6.91
CA CYS A 92 2.61 -22.86 7.23
C CYS A 92 2.92 -22.90 8.73
N HIS A 93 1.90 -22.97 9.59
CA HIS A 93 2.02 -22.87 11.05
C HIS A 93 2.74 -21.58 11.51
N ILE A 94 2.46 -20.46 10.83
CA ILE A 94 2.98 -19.14 11.16
C ILE A 94 1.86 -18.34 11.81
N ASP A 95 2.17 -17.63 12.90
CA ASP A 95 1.19 -16.81 13.61
C ASP A 95 0.61 -15.73 12.66
N PRO A 96 -0.73 -15.53 12.65
CA PRO A 96 -1.39 -14.49 11.86
C PRO A 96 -0.81 -13.08 12.07
N ILE A 97 -0.28 -12.77 13.26
CA ILE A 97 0.38 -11.49 13.55
C ILE A 97 1.61 -11.33 12.67
N ILE A 98 2.44 -12.38 12.56
CA ILE A 98 3.65 -12.39 11.72
C ILE A 98 3.28 -12.23 10.25
N MET A 99 2.28 -12.97 9.78
CA MET A 99 1.78 -12.87 8.40
C MET A 99 1.24 -11.46 8.08
N GLY A 100 0.63 -10.80 9.07
CA GLY A 100 0.08 -9.44 8.97
C GLY A 100 1.15 -8.38 8.68
N TYR A 101 2.22 -8.31 9.48
CA TYR A 101 3.27 -7.30 9.27
C TYR A 101 4.33 -7.69 8.23
N THR A 102 4.25 -8.90 7.65
CA THR A 102 5.15 -9.36 6.58
C THR A 102 4.42 -9.43 5.24
N LEU A 103 3.67 -10.51 4.99
CA LEU A 103 3.08 -10.80 3.69
C LEU A 103 1.92 -9.87 3.37
N LEU A 104 1.04 -9.60 4.35
CA LEU A 104 -0.09 -8.70 4.14
C LEU A 104 0.39 -7.26 3.94
N ALA A 105 1.27 -6.77 4.82
CA ALA A 105 1.88 -5.45 4.70
C ALA A 105 2.64 -5.25 3.38
N ALA A 106 3.44 -6.24 2.94
CA ALA A 106 4.11 -6.17 1.65
C ALA A 106 3.09 -6.12 0.50
N GLY A 107 2.02 -6.93 0.57
CA GLY A 107 1.01 -6.97 -0.48
C GLY A 107 0.21 -5.67 -0.63
N THR A 108 -0.07 -4.95 0.47
CA THR A 108 -0.75 -3.64 0.41
C THR A 108 0.18 -2.53 -0.09
N SER A 109 1.48 -2.62 0.20
CA SER A 109 2.46 -1.60 -0.24
C SER A 109 2.99 -1.79 -1.67
N ILE A 110 2.80 -2.96 -2.29
CA ILE A 110 3.25 -3.19 -3.68
C ILE A 110 2.56 -2.25 -4.68
N PRO A 111 1.21 -2.11 -4.69
CA PRO A 111 0.52 -1.19 -5.59
C PRO A 111 1.01 0.26 -5.41
N ASP A 112 1.10 0.71 -4.16
CA ASP A 112 1.58 2.06 -3.82
C ASP A 112 3.02 2.28 -4.27
N ALA A 113 3.88 1.27 -4.12
CA ALA A 113 5.26 1.33 -4.57
C ALA A 113 5.37 1.38 -6.10
N VAL A 114 4.49 0.68 -6.83
CA VAL A 114 4.44 0.73 -8.30
C VAL A 114 3.99 2.11 -8.76
N SER A 115 2.90 2.65 -8.19
CA SER A 115 2.42 4.01 -8.50
C SER A 115 3.48 5.07 -8.15
N SER A 116 4.07 4.99 -6.95
CA SER A 116 5.14 5.91 -6.53
C SER A 116 6.37 5.82 -7.44
N LEU A 117 6.69 4.63 -7.95
CA LEU A 117 7.80 4.44 -8.90
C LEU A 117 7.48 5.01 -10.29
N ALA A 118 6.23 4.92 -10.75
CA ALA A 118 5.80 5.52 -12.01
C ALA A 118 5.98 7.04 -11.97
N VAL A 119 5.42 7.71 -10.96
CA VAL A 119 5.56 9.17 -10.75
C VAL A 119 7.03 9.58 -10.57
N ALA A 120 7.83 8.79 -9.86
CA ALA A 120 9.26 9.07 -9.72
C ALA A 120 10.03 8.98 -11.05
N ARG A 121 9.58 8.15 -12.00
CA ARG A 121 10.19 8.05 -13.34
C ARG A 121 9.85 9.22 -14.24
N LEU A 122 8.70 9.86 -14.03
CA LEU A 122 8.30 11.11 -14.69
C LEU A 122 9.11 12.32 -14.20
N GLY A 123 10.03 12.14 -13.24
CA GLY A 123 10.85 13.23 -12.69
C GLY A 123 10.22 13.91 -11.47
N GLN A 124 8.96 13.57 -11.14
CA GLN A 124 8.21 14.09 -10.00
C GLN A 124 8.56 13.34 -8.69
N GLY A 125 9.85 13.29 -8.35
CA GLY A 125 10.35 12.58 -7.17
C GLY A 125 9.79 13.10 -5.84
N ASP A 126 9.52 14.40 -5.75
CA ASP A 126 8.93 15.02 -4.55
C ASP A 126 7.46 14.60 -4.35
N MET A 127 6.71 14.44 -5.45
CA MET A 127 5.35 13.90 -5.42
C MET A 127 5.36 12.42 -5.02
N SER A 128 6.30 11.63 -5.55
CA SER A 128 6.47 10.22 -5.18
C SER A 128 6.73 10.03 -3.67
N VAL A 129 7.63 10.86 -3.09
CA VAL A 129 7.94 10.81 -1.66
C VAL A 129 6.75 11.26 -0.82
N SER A 130 6.04 12.31 -1.23
CA SER A 130 4.87 12.80 -0.49
C SER A 130 3.72 11.79 -0.49
N SER A 131 3.48 11.10 -1.62
CA SER A 131 2.50 10.02 -1.75
C SER A 131 2.83 8.84 -0.83
N SER A 132 4.09 8.37 -0.85
CA SER A 132 4.56 7.27 0.00
C SER A 132 4.47 7.56 1.52
N ILE A 133 4.71 8.81 1.92
CA ILE A 133 4.56 9.22 3.33
C ILE A 133 3.08 9.41 3.68
N GLY A 134 2.31 10.00 2.76
CA GLY A 134 0.89 10.30 2.93
C GLY A 134 0.03 9.06 3.10
N SER A 135 0.27 7.99 2.32
CA SER A 135 -0.52 6.75 2.42
C SER A 135 -0.40 6.11 3.81
N ASN A 136 0.81 6.01 4.36
CA ASN A 136 1.03 5.49 5.72
C ASN A 136 0.37 6.34 6.81
N ILE A 137 0.39 7.67 6.66
CA ILE A 137 -0.30 8.58 7.58
C ILE A 137 -1.82 8.38 7.49
N PHE A 138 -2.35 8.26 6.28
CA PHE A 138 -3.76 8.00 6.03
C PHE A 138 -4.21 6.66 6.62
N ASP A 139 -3.43 5.60 6.45
CA ASP A 139 -3.74 4.28 7.02
C ASP A 139 -3.83 4.32 8.55
N ILE A 140 -2.91 5.03 9.21
CA ILE A 140 -2.90 5.13 10.67
C ILE A 140 -4.04 6.02 11.18
N LEU A 141 -4.32 7.15 10.53
CA LEU A 141 -5.30 8.14 11.00
C LEU A 141 -6.74 7.85 10.55
N VAL A 142 -6.91 7.19 9.41
CA VAL A 142 -8.21 6.95 8.77
C VAL A 142 -8.46 5.45 8.63
N GLY A 143 -7.49 4.70 8.10
CA GLY A 143 -7.61 3.26 7.85
C GLY A 143 -7.85 2.42 9.12
N LEU A 144 -7.15 2.69 10.21
CA LEU A 144 -7.33 1.99 11.50
C LEU A 144 -8.57 2.46 12.28
N PRO A 145 -8.82 3.77 12.48
CA PRO A 145 -9.89 4.21 13.38
C PRO A 145 -11.30 4.02 12.83
N ILE A 146 -11.49 4.09 11.51
CA ILE A 146 -12.83 3.95 10.90
C ILE A 146 -13.43 2.56 11.17
N PRO A 147 -12.78 1.43 10.81
CA PRO A 147 -13.32 0.10 11.09
C PRO A 147 -13.54 -0.15 12.59
N TRP A 148 -12.64 0.33 13.44
CA TRP A 148 -12.79 0.24 14.90
C TRP A 148 -14.00 1.01 15.40
N THR A 149 -14.24 2.22 14.89
CA THR A 149 -15.39 3.05 15.27
C THR A 149 -16.70 2.43 14.78
N ILE A 150 -16.74 1.91 13.54
CA ILE A 150 -17.90 1.20 13.01
C ILE A 150 -18.24 -0.01 13.89
N LYS A 151 -17.23 -0.82 14.23
CA LYS A 151 -17.41 -1.98 15.13
C LYS A 151 -17.93 -1.56 16.49
N LEU A 152 -17.38 -0.48 17.08
CA LEU A 152 -17.82 0.04 18.38
C LEU A 152 -19.28 0.51 18.34
N VAL A 153 -19.69 1.21 17.28
CA VAL A 153 -21.06 1.68 17.08
C VAL A 153 -22.03 0.50 16.93
N ILE A 154 -21.67 -0.51 16.14
CA ILE A 154 -22.49 -1.72 15.98
C ILE A 154 -22.65 -2.46 17.31
N ASP A 155 -21.55 -2.66 18.04
CA ASP A 155 -21.58 -3.32 19.35
C ASP A 155 -22.43 -2.56 20.38
N LEU A 156 -22.37 -1.23 20.35
CA LEU A 156 -23.20 -0.37 21.19
C LEU A 156 -24.69 -0.52 20.87
N ILE A 157 -25.06 -0.60 19.58
CA ILE A 157 -26.45 -0.78 19.13
C ILE A 157 -26.97 -2.19 19.51
N VAL A 158 -26.13 -3.22 19.38
CA VAL A 158 -26.49 -4.62 19.68
C VAL A 158 -26.43 -4.94 21.18
N GLY A 159 -25.94 -4.01 22.01
CA GLY A 159 -25.81 -4.19 23.46
C GLY A 159 -24.69 -5.16 23.86
N ARG A 160 -23.70 -5.38 23.00
CA ARG A 160 -22.51 -6.19 23.29
C ARG A 160 -21.40 -5.28 23.83
N THR A 161 -20.98 -5.51 25.07
CA THR A 161 -19.77 -4.87 25.62
C THR A 161 -18.53 -5.69 25.24
N SER A 162 -18.32 -5.92 23.94
CA SER A 162 -17.13 -6.65 23.50
C SER A 162 -15.94 -5.69 23.49
N GLN A 163 -15.03 -5.86 24.46
CA GLN A 163 -13.75 -5.16 24.42
C GLN A 163 -12.99 -5.65 23.19
N ILE A 164 -12.53 -4.71 22.35
CA ILE A 164 -11.59 -5.04 21.26
C ILE A 164 -10.31 -5.50 21.94
N ARG A 165 -10.08 -6.82 21.98
CA ARG A 165 -8.83 -7.36 22.50
C ARG A 165 -7.76 -7.15 21.45
N ILE A 166 -6.75 -6.37 21.81
CA ILE A 166 -5.51 -6.27 21.03
C ILE A 166 -4.80 -7.62 21.16
N LEU A 167 -4.49 -8.26 20.03
CA LEU A 167 -3.98 -9.63 20.03
C LEU A 167 -2.55 -9.74 20.59
N SER A 168 -1.72 -8.70 20.43
CA SER A 168 -0.31 -8.77 20.84
C SER A 168 -0.07 -8.10 22.20
N PRO A 169 0.52 -8.82 23.17
CA PRO A 169 1.00 -8.24 24.43
C PRO A 169 2.28 -7.39 24.24
N TYR A 170 2.77 -7.25 23.00
CA TYR A 170 3.98 -6.50 22.66
C TYR A 170 3.67 -5.17 21.95
N LEU A 171 2.41 -4.69 21.99
CA LEU A 171 1.98 -3.49 21.26
C LEU A 171 2.88 -2.29 21.56
N THR A 172 3.23 -2.04 22.82
CA THR A 172 4.09 -0.92 23.20
C THR A 172 5.47 -1.00 22.54
N PHE A 173 6.03 -2.20 22.43
CA PHE A 173 7.30 -2.40 21.73
C PHE A 173 7.19 -2.09 20.25
N PHE A 174 6.15 -2.58 19.56
CA PHE A 174 5.94 -2.28 18.15
C PHE A 174 5.71 -0.78 17.91
N VAL A 175 5.00 -0.09 18.80
CA VAL A 175 4.84 1.37 18.72
C VAL A 175 6.16 2.10 18.90
N LEU A 176 6.96 1.74 19.91
CA LEU A 176 8.29 2.33 20.11
C LEU A 176 9.24 2.05 18.95
N LEU A 177 9.19 0.84 18.40
CA LEU A 177 9.97 0.42 17.25
C LEU A 177 9.58 1.22 16.00
N LEU A 178 8.28 1.46 15.78
CA LEU A 178 7.77 2.31 14.70
C LEU A 178 8.23 3.76 14.86
N LEU A 179 8.12 4.34 16.06
CA LEU A 179 8.60 5.70 16.33
C LEU A 179 10.12 5.83 16.11
N PHE A 180 10.88 4.82 16.54
CA PHE A 180 12.32 4.76 16.28
C PHE A 180 12.63 4.70 14.78
N MET A 181 11.89 3.89 14.02
CA MET A 181 12.03 3.79 12.57
C MET A 181 11.79 5.13 11.87
N VAL A 182 10.67 5.79 12.19
CA VAL A 182 10.35 7.11 11.62
C VAL A 182 11.44 8.13 11.95
N ALA A 183 11.90 8.17 13.21
CA ALA A 183 12.99 9.06 13.60
C ALA A 183 14.30 8.74 12.86
N ALA A 184 14.67 7.46 12.72
CA ALA A 184 15.85 7.04 11.98
C ALA A 184 15.77 7.45 10.51
N VAL A 185 14.61 7.25 9.86
CA VAL A 185 14.37 7.64 8.46
C VAL A 185 14.57 9.15 8.29
N VAL A 186 13.95 9.97 9.14
CA VAL A 186 14.07 11.43 9.09
C VAL A 186 15.51 11.88 9.30
N VAL A 187 16.23 11.29 10.26
CA VAL A 187 17.64 11.61 10.53
C VAL A 187 18.53 11.25 9.33
N ILE A 188 18.30 10.11 8.67
CA ILE A 188 19.06 9.69 7.49
C ILE A 188 18.81 10.66 6.33
N ILE A 189 17.55 11.01 6.06
CA ILE A 189 17.19 11.97 5.00
C ILE A 189 17.82 13.33 5.26
N HIS A 190 17.73 13.81 6.50
CA HIS A 190 18.33 15.08 6.92
C HIS A 190 19.86 15.07 6.77
N SER A 191 20.52 13.97 7.14
CA SER A 191 21.97 13.82 7.04
C SER A 191 22.48 13.81 5.59
N ILE A 192 21.63 13.45 4.64
CA ILE A 192 21.93 13.42 3.19
C ILE A 192 21.53 14.75 2.50
N GLY A 193 20.97 15.70 3.26
CA GLY A 193 20.59 17.02 2.75
C GLY A 193 19.37 16.98 1.83
N TRP A 194 18.38 16.14 2.15
CA TRP A 194 17.11 16.04 1.42
C TRP A 194 17.27 15.69 -0.06
N LYS A 195 18.26 14.83 -0.39
CA LYS A 195 18.47 14.32 -1.74
C LYS A 195 18.15 12.84 -1.82
N LEU A 196 17.24 12.47 -2.71
CA LEU A 196 16.93 11.08 -2.98
C LEU A 196 18.07 10.44 -3.78
N THR A 197 18.88 9.62 -3.11
CA THR A 197 20.02 8.92 -3.72
C THR A 197 19.85 7.41 -3.64
N ARG A 198 20.51 6.65 -4.53
CA ARG A 198 20.52 5.18 -4.46
C ARG A 198 21.06 4.64 -3.13
N MET A 199 21.97 5.39 -2.50
CA MET A 199 22.52 5.06 -1.18
C MET A 199 21.47 5.20 -0.07
N LEU A 200 20.63 6.24 -0.12
CA LEU A 200 19.50 6.40 0.80
C LEU A 200 18.56 5.19 0.71
N GLY A 201 18.19 4.77 -0.51
CA GLY A 201 17.36 3.58 -0.72
C GLY A 201 17.97 2.29 -0.16
N PHE A 202 19.29 2.11 -0.29
CA PHE A 202 19.99 0.98 0.32
C PHE A 202 19.92 1.01 1.86
N PHE A 203 20.16 2.17 2.49
CA PHE A 203 20.04 2.30 3.95
C PHE A 203 18.61 2.06 4.44
N MET A 204 17.60 2.55 3.71
CA MET A 204 16.18 2.29 4.00
C MET A 204 15.86 0.79 3.94
N ALA A 205 16.36 0.08 2.91
CA ALA A 205 16.15 -1.35 2.77
C ALA A 205 16.82 -2.17 3.89
N VAL A 206 18.05 -1.80 4.28
CA VAL A 206 18.73 -2.43 5.42
C VAL A 206 17.96 -2.20 6.71
N LEU A 207 17.49 -0.97 6.92
CA LEU A 207 16.71 -0.61 8.11
C LEU A 207 15.39 -1.40 8.17
N TYR A 208 14.68 -1.53 7.04
CA TYR A 208 13.49 -2.37 6.92
C TYR A 208 13.77 -3.85 7.21
N ALA A 209 14.89 -4.40 6.72
CA ALA A 209 15.27 -5.79 7.00
C ALA A 209 15.57 -6.01 8.49
N ILE A 210 16.23 -5.06 9.15
CA ILE A 210 16.47 -5.10 10.60
C ILE A 210 15.15 -5.05 11.37
N PHE A 211 14.23 -4.17 10.98
CA PHE A 211 12.89 -4.06 11.57
C PHE A 211 12.14 -5.40 11.51
N LEU A 212 12.08 -5.99 10.31
CA LEU A 212 11.37 -7.23 10.06
C LEU A 212 11.99 -8.37 10.87
N ALA A 213 13.32 -8.47 10.90
CA ALA A 213 14.01 -9.47 11.72
C ALA A 213 13.74 -9.29 13.22
N ALA A 214 13.75 -8.06 13.72
CA ALA A 214 13.46 -7.75 15.12
C ALA A 214 12.02 -8.11 15.49
N GLY A 215 11.05 -7.71 14.67
CA GLY A 215 9.63 -8.02 14.87
C GLY A 215 9.35 -9.53 14.89
N ILE A 216 9.90 -10.26 13.92
CA ILE A 216 9.79 -11.73 13.88
C ILE A 216 10.46 -12.36 15.10
N THR A 217 11.65 -11.91 15.48
CA THR A 217 12.37 -12.48 16.62
C THR A 217 11.58 -12.28 17.92
N VAL A 218 10.99 -11.11 18.14
CA VAL A 218 10.19 -10.84 19.34
C VAL A 218 8.95 -11.73 19.38
N GLU A 219 8.24 -11.86 18.27
CA GLU A 219 7.03 -12.69 18.23
C GLU A 219 7.36 -14.18 18.42
N LEU A 220 8.42 -14.68 17.79
CA LEU A 220 8.85 -16.08 17.93
C LEU A 220 9.42 -16.42 19.31
N THR A 221 10.19 -15.51 19.90
CA THR A 221 10.83 -15.75 21.21
C THR A 221 9.85 -15.49 22.36
N ALA A 222 8.75 -14.77 22.09
CA ALA A 222 7.72 -14.38 23.04
C ALA A 222 8.27 -13.96 24.43
N PRO A 223 9.22 -13.00 24.49
CA PRO A 223 9.93 -12.67 25.71
C PRO A 223 8.98 -12.15 26.79
N GLU A 224 8.92 -12.85 27.92
CA GLU A 224 8.03 -12.53 29.05
C GLU A 224 8.21 -11.10 29.60
N TRP A 225 9.44 -10.58 29.57
CA TRP A 225 9.78 -9.24 30.07
C TRP A 225 9.30 -8.09 29.18
N LEU A 226 8.78 -8.41 28.00
CA LEU A 226 8.34 -7.48 26.98
C LEU A 226 6.81 -7.43 26.85
N LYS A 227 6.11 -8.33 27.58
CA LYS A 227 4.65 -8.38 27.68
C LYS A 227 4.18 -7.24 28.58
N PHE A 228 3.64 -6.17 28.00
CA PHE A 228 3.11 -5.01 28.72
C PHE A 228 1.73 -4.61 28.21
#